data_AF-A0A6J4VM26-F1
#
_entry.id   AF-A0A6J4VM26-F1
#
_cell.length_a   1.000
_cell.length_b   1.000
_cell.length_c   1.000
_cell.angle_alpha   90.00
_cell.angle_beta   90.00
_cell.angle_gamma   90.00
#
_symmetry.space_group_name_H-M   'P 1'
#
loop_
_entity.id
_entity.type
_entity.pdbx_description
1 polymer ?
#
loop_
_entity_poly.entity_id
_entity_poly.type
_entity_poly.pdbx_seq_one_letter_code
_entity_poly.pdbx_strand_id
1 'polypeptide(L)'
;MWVLNFWKSQIGKKVVMAVTGLIGVGFVVGHMLGNLQMFQGPEAMNGYARFLHDLGGLLWLARAALLGAVVLHVVAAVQLTRQKQAARPVAYVKGTQWAVSTFASRSIRWGGALLLFFIVFHLAHFTWRVVFPGYSDTNIYGNVVAGFSKWYVSVFYLVTMAALFLHLYHGVWSSPRTLG
;
A
#
# COMPACT_ATOMS: atom_id res chain seq x y z
N MET A 1 15.26 -20.44 17.31
CA MET A 1 15.29 -21.20 16.02
C MET A 1 13.94 -21.28 15.31
N TRP A 2 12.80 -21.39 16.01
CA TRP A 2 11.47 -21.56 15.38
C TRP A 2 11.05 -20.40 14.46
N VAL A 3 11.21 -19.14 14.88
CA VAL A 3 10.87 -17.95 14.07
C VAL A 3 11.65 -17.89 12.75
N LEU A 4 12.95 -18.21 12.79
CA LEU A 4 13.80 -18.24 11.60
C LEU A 4 13.38 -19.37 10.64
N ASN A 5 12.99 -20.52 11.18
CA ASN A 5 12.51 -21.64 10.37
C ASN A 5 11.15 -21.35 9.72
N PHE A 6 10.25 -20.69 10.46
CA PHE A 6 8.98 -20.20 9.93
C PHE A 6 9.20 -19.25 8.75
N TRP A 7 10.06 -18.24 8.92
CA TRP A 7 10.39 -17.29 7.85
C TRP A 7 11.09 -17.96 6.65
N LYS A 8 11.95 -18.95 6.88
CA LYS A 8 12.64 -19.69 5.80
C LYS A 8 11.67 -20.51 4.94
N SER A 9 10.57 -21.00 5.51
CA SER A 9 9.56 -21.75 4.76
C SER A 9 8.81 -20.89 3.72
N GLN A 10 8.24 -21.50 2.69
CA GLN A 10 7.36 -20.78 1.74
C GLN A 10 6.01 -20.42 2.39
N ILE A 11 5.49 -21.31 3.25
CA ILE A 11 4.21 -21.14 3.93
C ILE A 11 4.28 -19.94 4.87
N GLY A 12 5.31 -19.85 5.71
CA GLY A 12 5.47 -18.73 6.65
C GLY A 12 5.57 -17.38 5.95
N LYS A 13 6.28 -17.28 4.82
CA LYS A 13 6.32 -16.05 4.02
C LYS A 13 4.96 -15.67 3.45
N LYS A 14 4.16 -16.64 3.00
CA LYS A 14 2.79 -16.39 2.50
C LYS A 14 1.87 -15.92 3.62
N VAL A 15 1.97 -16.50 4.82
CA VAL A 15 1.23 -16.05 6.01
C VAL A 15 1.61 -14.62 6.36
N VAL A 16 2.92 -14.29 6.44
CA VAL A 16 3.36 -12.90 6.70
C VAL A 16 2.83 -11.95 5.64
N MET A 17 2.91 -12.32 4.36
CA MET A 17 2.36 -11.51 3.26
C MET A 17 0.86 -11.27 3.40
N ALA A 18 0.07 -12.29 3.76
CA ALA A 18 -1.37 -12.18 3.94
C ALA A 18 -1.71 -11.27 5.14
N VAL A 19 -1.09 -11.50 6.31
CA VAL A 19 -1.33 -10.69 7.51
C VAL A 19 -0.97 -9.22 7.28
N THR A 20 0.21 -8.96 6.72
CA THR A 20 0.64 -7.59 6.41
C THR A 20 -0.23 -6.93 5.34
N GLY A 21 -0.74 -7.72 4.38
CA GLY A 21 -1.72 -7.27 3.40
C GLY A 21 -3.04 -6.85 4.04
N LEU A 22 -3.56 -7.63 4.98
CA LEU A 22 -4.78 -7.30 5.73
C LEU A 22 -4.62 -6.06 6.61
N ILE A 23 -3.45 -5.88 7.24
CA ILE A 23 -3.10 -4.63 7.94
C ILE A 23 -3.17 -3.44 6.96
N GLY A 24 -2.60 -3.60 5.77
CA GLY A 24 -2.67 -2.58 4.71
C GLY A 24 -4.10 -2.28 4.25
N VAL A 25 -4.96 -3.30 4.10
CA VAL A 25 -6.38 -3.12 3.77
C VAL A 25 -7.09 -2.30 4.85
N GLY A 26 -6.94 -2.67 6.12
CA GLY A 26 -7.53 -1.94 7.24
C GLY A 26 -7.07 -0.48 7.29
N PHE A 27 -5.77 -0.25 7.05
CA PHE A 27 -5.23 1.10 6.93
C PHE A 27 -5.84 1.89 5.78
N VAL A 28 -5.93 1.32 4.58
CA VAL A 28 -6.52 2.02 3.42
C VAL A 28 -7.97 2.40 3.70
N VAL A 29 -8.75 1.53 4.34
CA VAL A 29 -10.13 1.86 4.74
C VAL A 29 -10.15 3.05 5.70
N GLY A 30 -9.40 3.00 6.80
CA GLY A 30 -9.33 4.10 7.77
C GLY A 30 -8.79 5.40 7.17
N HIS A 31 -7.76 5.30 6.33
CA HIS A 31 -7.18 6.42 5.60
C HIS A 31 -8.18 7.08 4.66
N MET A 32 -8.97 6.28 3.94
CA MET A 32 -10.02 6.80 3.06
C MET A 32 -11.16 7.45 3.84
N LEU A 33 -11.55 6.91 5.00
CA LEU A 33 -12.52 7.58 5.89
C LEU A 33 -12.05 8.97 6.31
N GLY A 34 -10.76 9.11 6.64
CA GLY A 34 -10.13 10.41 6.89
C GLY A 34 -10.15 11.34 5.66
N ASN A 35 -9.80 10.81 4.48
CA ASN A 35 -9.78 11.61 3.25
C ASN A 35 -11.19 12.06 2.82
N LEU A 36 -12.23 11.28 3.07
CA LEU A 36 -13.61 11.65 2.74
C LEU A 36 -14.11 12.86 3.54
N GLN A 37 -13.48 13.20 4.67
CA GLN A 37 -13.75 14.44 5.41
C GLN A 37 -13.50 15.69 4.55
N MET A 38 -12.71 15.58 3.47
CA MET A 38 -12.53 16.65 2.48
C MET A 38 -13.87 17.16 1.92
N PHE A 39 -14.86 16.27 1.76
CA PHE A 39 -16.19 16.64 1.23
C PHE A 39 -17.10 17.30 2.27
N GLN A 40 -16.68 17.34 3.55
CA GLN A 40 -17.40 17.99 4.64
C GLN A 40 -16.86 19.41 4.93
N GLY A 41 -15.84 19.85 4.21
CA GLY A 41 -15.26 21.19 4.32
C GLY A 41 -13.97 21.27 5.15
N PRO A 42 -13.35 22.46 5.21
CA PRO A 42 -12.05 22.67 5.84
C PRO A 42 -12.02 22.34 7.33
N GLU A 43 -13.10 22.66 8.06
CA GLU A 43 -13.19 22.46 9.52
C GLU A 43 -13.12 20.98 9.87
N ALA A 44 -13.86 20.14 9.14
CA ALA A 44 -13.91 18.69 9.36
C ALA A 44 -12.54 18.04 9.10
N MET A 45 -11.91 18.36 7.97
CA MET A 45 -10.62 17.80 7.61
C MET A 45 -9.48 18.28 8.52
N ASN A 46 -9.40 19.58 8.80
CA ASN A 46 -8.38 20.14 9.68
C ASN A 46 -8.59 19.68 11.13
N GLY A 47 -9.84 19.56 11.58
CA GLY A 47 -10.20 18.99 12.88
C GLY A 47 -9.77 17.53 13.02
N TYR A 48 -10.06 16.71 12.01
CA TYR A 48 -9.62 15.31 11.98
C TYR A 48 -8.09 15.17 12.01
N ALA A 49 -7.38 16.00 11.24
CA ALA A 49 -5.92 16.02 11.25
C ALA A 49 -5.35 16.38 12.63
N ARG A 50 -5.90 17.39 13.30
CA ARG A 50 -5.52 17.74 14.68
C ARG A 50 -5.77 16.60 15.65
N PHE A 51 -6.97 16.01 15.62
CA PHE A 51 -7.30 14.84 16.45
C PHE A 51 -6.28 13.71 16.29
N LEU A 52 -5.89 13.37 15.05
CA LEU A 52 -4.87 12.35 14.82
C LEU A 52 -3.51 12.71 15.40
N HIS A 53 -3.11 13.99 15.31
CA HIS A 53 -1.85 14.47 15.89
C HIS A 53 -1.87 14.42 17.43
N ASP A 54 -3.02 14.70 18.03
CA ASP A 54 -3.23 14.68 19.49
C ASP A 54 -3.13 13.26 20.06
N LEU A 55 -3.31 12.21 19.24
CA LEU A 55 -3.05 10.81 19.64
C LEU A 55 -1.57 10.56 19.99
N GLY A 56 -0.65 11.44 19.60
CA GLY A 56 0.75 11.43 20.01
C GLY A 56 1.44 10.08 19.79
N GLY A 57 1.81 9.41 20.89
CA GLY A 57 2.51 8.11 20.85
C GLY A 57 1.74 7.01 20.12
N LEU A 58 0.40 7.02 20.16
CA LEU A 58 -0.40 6.02 19.45
C LEU A 58 -0.31 6.20 17.93
N LEU A 59 -0.26 7.45 17.46
CA LEU A 59 -0.04 7.73 16.04
C LEU A 59 1.33 7.22 15.57
N TRP A 60 2.38 7.41 16.39
CA TRP A 60 3.72 6.89 16.08
C TRP A 60 3.77 5.36 16.06
N LEU A 61 3.11 4.70 17.01
CA LEU A 61 2.98 3.24 17.02
C LEU A 61 2.28 2.74 15.75
N ALA A 62 1.18 3.38 15.35
CA ALA A 62 0.48 3.05 14.11
C ALA A 62 1.39 3.25 12.89
N ARG A 63 2.13 4.35 12.81
CA ARG A 63 3.11 4.59 11.72
C ARG A 63 4.19 3.51 11.66
N ALA A 64 4.78 3.15 12.81
CA ALA A 64 5.80 2.11 12.89
C ALA A 64 5.25 0.73 12.48
N ALA A 65 4.05 0.38 12.94
CA ALA A 65 3.38 -0.86 12.56
C ALA A 65 3.12 -0.92 11.05
N LEU A 66 2.66 0.18 10.45
CA LEU A 66 2.38 0.25 9.01
C LEU A 66 3.65 0.17 8.16
N LEU A 67 4.69 0.91 8.53
CA LEU A 67 5.98 0.84 7.83
C LEU A 67 6.57 -0.56 7.94
N GLY A 68 6.53 -1.17 9.14
CA GLY A 68 6.95 -2.55 9.34
C GLY A 68 6.15 -3.54 8.49
N ALA A 69 4.83 -3.39 8.43
CA ALA A 69 3.97 -4.23 7.60
C ALA A 69 4.31 -4.09 6.11
N VAL A 70 4.48 -2.88 5.59
CA VAL A 70 4.85 -2.64 4.19
C VAL A 70 6.21 -3.27 3.87
N VAL A 71 7.22 -3.08 4.72
CA VAL A 71 8.55 -3.68 4.53
C VAL A 71 8.46 -5.20 4.50
N LEU A 72 7.81 -5.81 5.50
CA LEU A 72 7.64 -7.25 5.57
C LEU A 72 6.87 -7.81 4.36
N HIS A 73 5.81 -7.11 3.93
CA HIS A 73 5.02 -7.46 2.76
C HIS A 73 5.87 -7.49 1.49
N VAL A 74 6.63 -6.42 1.24
CA VAL A 74 7.51 -6.29 0.06
C VAL A 74 8.63 -7.32 0.09
N VAL A 75 9.28 -7.53 1.24
CA VAL A 75 10.37 -8.50 1.36
C VAL A 75 9.85 -9.91 1.11
N ALA A 76 8.71 -10.29 1.70
CA ALA A 76 8.08 -11.59 1.43
C ALA A 76 7.73 -11.74 -0.06
N ALA A 77 7.21 -10.69 -0.70
CA ALA A 77 6.87 -10.67 -2.12
C ALA A 77 8.07 -10.90 -3.03
N VAL A 78 9.17 -10.20 -2.76
CA VAL A 78 10.42 -10.35 -3.52
C VAL A 78 11.02 -11.73 -3.31
N GLN A 79 11.08 -12.23 -2.08
CA GLN A 79 11.66 -13.54 -1.78
C GLN A 79 10.86 -14.68 -2.42
N LEU A 80 9.53 -14.66 -2.32
CA LEU A 80 8.67 -15.66 -2.96
C LEU A 80 8.76 -15.57 -4.49
N THR A 81 8.86 -14.36 -5.05
CA THR A 81 9.09 -14.14 -6.47
C THR A 81 10.41 -14.77 -6.93
N ARG A 82 11.51 -14.53 -6.21
CA ARG A 82 12.84 -15.06 -6.55
C ARG A 82 12.87 -16.58 -6.44
N GLN A 83 12.27 -17.15 -5.40
CA GLN A 83 12.16 -18.61 -5.25
C GLN A 83 11.35 -19.23 -6.39
N LYS A 84 10.23 -18.62 -6.79
CA LYS A 84 9.43 -19.07 -7.93
C LYS A 84 10.21 -19.02 -9.25
N GLN A 85 11.07 -18.01 -9.44
CA GLN A 85 11.91 -17.89 -10.63
C GLN A 85 13.05 -18.92 -10.63
N ALA A 86 13.73 -19.09 -9.50
CA ALA A 86 14.82 -20.06 -9.35
C ALA A 86 14.34 -21.52 -9.52
N ALA A 87 13.13 -21.83 -9.07
CA ALA A 87 12.49 -23.14 -9.27
C ALA A 87 12.00 -23.38 -10.72
N ARG A 88 12.23 -22.44 -11.65
CA ARG A 88 11.77 -22.49 -13.04
C ARG A 88 12.90 -22.22 -14.05
N PRO A 89 13.76 -23.22 -14.33
CA PRO A 89 14.86 -23.07 -15.29
C PRO A 89 14.41 -23.07 -16.76
N VAL A 90 13.21 -23.57 -17.09
CA VAL A 90 12.64 -23.53 -18.44
C VAL A 90 11.34 -22.74 -18.43
N ALA A 91 11.19 -21.78 -19.35
CA ALA A 91 9.98 -20.98 -19.50
C ALA A 91 8.83 -21.84 -20.06
N TYR A 92 7.60 -21.65 -19.55
CA TYR A 92 6.42 -22.34 -20.09
C TYR A 92 6.18 -21.95 -21.55
N VAL A 93 5.77 -22.92 -22.36
CA VAL A 93 5.30 -22.72 -23.73
C VAL A 93 4.21 -21.64 -23.73
N LYS A 94 4.44 -20.54 -24.46
CA LYS A 94 3.46 -19.46 -24.66
C LYS A 94 2.20 -20.07 -25.29
N GLY A 95 1.13 -20.23 -24.50
CA GLY A 95 -0.15 -20.74 -25.03
C GLY A 95 -1.07 -21.38 -23.98
N THR A 96 -0.54 -22.03 -22.95
CA THR A 96 -1.35 -22.78 -21.96
C THR A 96 -1.77 -21.98 -20.71
N GLN A 97 -1.38 -20.70 -20.59
CA GLN A 97 -1.62 -19.88 -19.39
C GLN A 97 -2.88 -19.01 -19.41
N TRP A 98 -3.66 -19.03 -20.49
CA TRP A 98 -4.87 -18.22 -20.61
C TRP A 98 -6.01 -18.73 -19.70
N ALA A 99 -6.00 -20.00 -19.30
CA ALA A 99 -7.09 -20.61 -18.56
C ALA A 99 -7.13 -20.31 -17.04
N VAL A 100 -6.03 -19.85 -16.40
CA VAL A 100 -5.94 -19.79 -14.91
C VAL A 100 -5.38 -18.47 -14.35
N SER A 101 -4.81 -17.58 -15.18
CA SER A 101 -4.19 -16.33 -14.72
C SER A 101 -5.05 -15.12 -15.07
N THR A 102 -5.67 -14.49 -14.05
CA THR A 102 -6.38 -13.22 -14.23
C THR A 102 -5.44 -12.07 -14.62
N PHE A 103 -5.95 -11.05 -15.32
CA PHE A 103 -5.18 -9.85 -15.65
C PHE A 103 -4.57 -9.19 -14.40
N ALA A 104 -5.34 -9.16 -13.30
CA ALA A 104 -4.86 -8.71 -11.99
C ALA A 104 -3.61 -9.46 -11.53
N SER A 105 -3.57 -10.80 -11.60
CA SER A 105 -2.38 -11.55 -11.13
C SER A 105 -1.12 -11.29 -11.97
N ARG A 106 -1.28 -10.86 -13.23
CA ARG A 106 -0.17 -10.50 -14.13
C ARG A 106 0.36 -9.10 -13.85
N SER A 107 -0.50 -8.16 -13.47
CA SER A 107 -0.11 -6.79 -13.15
C SER A 107 0.37 -6.60 -11.70
N ILE A 108 0.10 -7.52 -10.77
CA ILE A 108 0.41 -7.39 -9.34
C ILE A 108 1.87 -6.99 -9.03
N ARG A 109 2.87 -7.53 -9.75
CA ARG A 109 4.27 -7.19 -9.49
C ARG A 109 4.57 -5.74 -9.85
N TRP A 110 4.16 -5.31 -11.05
CA TRP A 110 4.39 -3.95 -11.53
C TRP A 110 3.52 -2.94 -10.80
N GLY A 111 2.25 -3.28 -10.56
CA GLY A 111 1.34 -2.49 -9.72
C GLY A 111 1.87 -2.34 -8.29
N GLY A 112 2.39 -3.41 -7.68
CA GLY A 112 3.03 -3.35 -6.35
C GLY A 112 4.28 -2.47 -6.33
N ALA A 113 5.11 -2.52 -7.36
CA ALA A 113 6.26 -1.62 -7.48
C ALA A 113 5.84 -0.14 -7.64
N LEU A 114 4.81 0.12 -8.45
CA LEU A 114 4.22 1.45 -8.59
C LEU A 114 3.63 1.94 -7.27
N LEU A 115 2.97 1.08 -6.50
CA LEU A 115 2.43 1.42 -5.17
C LEU A 115 3.54 1.72 -4.16
N LEU A 116 4.65 0.99 -4.19
CA LEU A 116 5.79 1.30 -3.35
C LEU A 116 6.36 2.70 -3.65
N PHE A 117 6.51 3.02 -4.94
CA PHE A 117 6.90 4.37 -5.36
C PHE A 117 5.86 5.42 -4.93
N PHE A 118 4.58 5.12 -5.10
CA PHE A 118 3.47 5.98 -4.66
C PHE A 118 3.52 6.26 -3.16
N ILE A 119 3.79 5.27 -2.30
CA ILE A 119 3.89 5.48 -0.85
C ILE A 119 5.00 6.49 -0.53
N VAL A 120 6.18 6.33 -1.13
CA VAL A 120 7.29 7.27 -0.92
C VAL A 120 6.92 8.68 -1.40
N PHE A 121 6.36 8.79 -2.60
CA PHE A 121 5.90 10.07 -3.14
C PHE A 121 4.81 10.70 -2.26
N HIS A 122 3.84 9.92 -1.80
CA HIS A 122 2.72 10.36 -0.97
C HIS A 122 3.22 10.90 0.38
N LEU A 123 4.18 10.23 1.01
CA LEU A 123 4.84 10.71 2.22
C LEU A 123 5.63 11.99 1.94
N ALA A 124 6.39 12.04 0.85
CA ALA A 124 7.10 13.26 0.42
C ALA A 124 6.15 14.42 0.14
N HIS A 125 4.96 14.14 -0.39
CA HIS A 125 3.95 15.11 -0.75
C HIS A 125 3.27 15.71 0.49
N PHE A 126 2.73 14.90 1.39
CA PHE A 126 1.92 15.40 2.52
C PHE A 126 2.57 15.31 3.90
N THR A 127 3.44 14.32 4.12
CA THR A 127 4.08 14.12 5.45
C THR A 127 5.34 14.96 5.59
N TRP A 128 6.29 14.81 4.67
CA TRP A 128 7.55 15.54 4.69
C TRP A 128 7.45 16.89 3.96
N ARG A 129 6.43 17.06 3.11
CA ARG A 129 6.12 18.31 2.39
C ARG A 129 7.29 18.84 1.56
N VAL A 130 8.13 17.93 1.07
CA VAL A 130 9.31 18.25 0.26
C VAL A 130 8.94 18.48 -1.21
N VAL A 131 7.80 17.95 -1.66
CA VAL A 131 7.32 18.13 -3.05
C VAL A 131 6.80 19.55 -3.26
N PHE A 132 6.12 20.12 -2.26
CA PHE A 132 5.58 21.47 -2.28
C PHE A 132 5.98 22.22 -1.01
N PRO A 133 7.14 22.91 -1.03
CA PRO A 133 7.55 23.76 0.08
C PRO A 133 6.56 24.92 0.22
N GLY A 134 5.92 25.06 1.37
CA GLY A 134 4.86 26.05 1.62
C GLY A 134 3.56 25.46 2.15
N TYR A 135 3.46 24.14 2.28
CA TYR A 135 2.32 23.50 2.95
C TYR A 135 2.23 23.89 4.42
N SER A 136 1.02 24.31 4.82
CA SER A 136 0.70 24.73 6.19
C SER A 136 0.61 23.54 7.14
N ASP A 137 1.05 23.72 8.38
CA ASP A 137 0.87 22.72 9.45
C ASP A 137 -0.58 22.55 9.89
N THR A 138 -1.38 23.60 9.76
CA THR A 138 -2.74 23.66 10.33
C THR A 138 -3.83 23.64 9.27
N ASN A 139 -3.53 24.08 8.05
CA ASN A 139 -4.46 24.08 6.93
C ASN A 139 -4.22 22.89 5.99
N ILE A 140 -4.55 21.69 6.46
CA ILE A 140 -4.41 20.44 5.71
C ILE A 140 -5.35 20.40 4.50
N TYR A 141 -6.58 20.90 4.65
CA TYR A 141 -7.53 21.06 3.55
C TYR A 141 -6.91 21.85 2.38
N GLY A 142 -6.35 23.03 2.68
CA GLY A 142 -5.69 23.88 1.69
C GLY A 142 -4.52 23.19 1.00
N ASN A 143 -3.71 22.43 1.74
CA ASN A 143 -2.61 21.67 1.17
C ASN A 143 -3.09 20.60 0.18
N VAL A 144 -4.19 19.90 0.50
CA VAL A 144 -4.78 18.91 -0.41
C VAL A 144 -5.31 19.58 -1.68
N VAL A 145 -6.07 20.68 -1.56
CA VAL A 145 -6.54 21.44 -2.73
C VAL A 145 -5.37 21.90 -3.59
N ALA A 146 -4.35 22.51 -2.98
CA ALA A 146 -3.18 23.02 -3.69
C ALA A 146 -2.41 21.92 -4.43
N GLY A 147 -2.18 20.78 -3.77
CA GLY A 147 -1.49 19.63 -4.37
C GLY A 147 -2.23 19.04 -5.56
N PHE A 148 -3.55 18.81 -5.42
CA PHE A 148 -4.37 18.23 -6.48
C PHE A 148 -4.81 19.24 -7.56
N SER A 149 -4.59 20.54 -7.35
CA SER A 149 -4.72 21.54 -8.41
C SER A 149 -3.63 21.40 -9.49
N LYS A 150 -2.54 20.69 -9.21
CA LYS A 150 -1.51 20.35 -10.20
C LYS A 150 -1.95 19.12 -10.99
N TRP A 151 -2.27 19.30 -12.27
CA TRP A 151 -2.83 18.24 -13.13
C TRP A 151 -1.98 16.96 -13.13
N TYR A 152 -0.65 17.08 -13.16
CA TYR A 152 0.26 15.92 -13.18
C TYR A 152 0.22 15.12 -11.89
N VAL A 153 0.02 15.78 -10.74
CA VAL A 153 -0.16 15.11 -9.45
C VAL A 153 -1.46 14.31 -9.48
N SER A 154 -2.55 14.93 -9.94
CA SER A 154 -3.86 14.27 -10.03
C SER A 154 -3.84 13.07 -10.95
N VAL A 155 -3.22 13.18 -12.13
CA VAL A 155 -3.05 12.05 -13.07
C VAL A 155 -2.23 10.94 -12.42
N PHE A 156 -1.11 11.26 -11.76
CA PHE A 156 -0.30 10.27 -11.07
C PHE A 156 -1.10 9.53 -9.98
N TYR A 157 -1.82 10.26 -9.13
CA TYR A 157 -2.69 9.64 -8.12
C TYR A 157 -3.76 8.75 -8.76
N LEU A 158 -4.44 9.19 -9.82
CA LEU A 158 -5.45 8.38 -10.51
C LEU A 158 -4.89 7.05 -11.03
N VAL A 159 -3.73 7.06 -11.68
CA VAL A 159 -3.07 5.84 -12.17
C VAL A 159 -2.70 4.93 -11.00
N THR A 160 -2.19 5.48 -9.90
CA THR A 160 -1.83 4.69 -8.72
C THR A 160 -3.05 4.13 -8.00
N MET A 161 -4.19 4.83 -8.00
CA MET A 161 -5.45 4.32 -7.44
C MET A 161 -6.00 3.15 -8.26
N ALA A 162 -5.88 3.17 -9.59
CA ALA A 162 -6.22 2.02 -10.42
C ALA A 162 -5.34 0.80 -10.09
N ALA A 163 -4.03 1.01 -9.90
CA ALA A 163 -3.12 -0.04 -9.45
C ALA A 163 -3.47 -0.54 -8.04
N LEU A 164 -3.82 0.36 -7.12
CA LEU A 164 -4.24 0.02 -5.75
C LEU A 164 -5.50 -0.84 -5.77
N PHE A 165 -6.50 -0.48 -6.56
CA PHE A 165 -7.73 -1.25 -6.72
C PHE A 165 -7.44 -2.70 -7.15
N LEU A 166 -6.64 -2.88 -8.21
CA LEU A 166 -6.25 -4.21 -8.68
C LEU A 166 -5.45 -4.99 -7.62
N HIS A 167 -4.57 -4.29 -6.89
CA HIS A 167 -3.75 -4.87 -5.83
C HIS A 167 -4.61 -5.36 -4.64
N LEU A 168 -5.55 -4.53 -4.18
CA LEU A 168 -6.49 -4.86 -3.11
C LEU A 168 -7.42 -6.00 -3.52
N TYR A 169 -7.99 -5.95 -4.73
CA TYR A 169 -8.86 -7.00 -5.25
C TYR A 169 -8.16 -8.36 -5.23
N HIS A 170 -6.91 -8.42 -5.68
CA HIS A 170 -6.12 -9.64 -5.61
C HIS A 170 -5.80 -10.06 -4.17
N GLY A 171 -5.35 -9.11 -3.34
CA GLY A 171 -4.93 -9.37 -1.95
C GLY A 171 -6.07 -9.89 -1.08
N VAL A 172 -7.22 -9.24 -1.13
CA VAL A 172 -8.42 -9.64 -0.37
C VAL A 172 -8.92 -11.02 -0.82
N TRP A 173 -8.94 -11.28 -2.14
CA TRP A 173 -9.43 -12.57 -2.64
C TRP A 173 -8.43 -13.74 -2.43
N SER A 174 -7.14 -13.47 -2.26
CA SER A 174 -6.11 -14.50 -2.06
C SER A 174 -5.77 -14.77 -0.60
N SER A 175 -6.09 -13.84 0.31
CA SER A 175 -5.78 -13.97 1.74
C SER A 175 -6.52 -15.12 2.43
N PRO A 176 -7.85 -15.34 2.25
CA PRO A 176 -8.56 -16.47 2.86
C PRO A 176 -7.98 -17.82 2.45
N ARG A 177 -7.71 -18.00 1.15
CA ARG A 177 -7.08 -19.22 0.61
C ARG A 177 -5.67 -19.50 1.16
N THR A 178 -5.01 -18.49 1.71
CA THR A 178 -3.67 -18.62 2.29
C THR A 178 -3.71 -18.91 3.79
N LEU A 179 -4.72 -18.39 4.49
CA LEU A 179 -4.85 -18.47 5.94
C LEU A 179 -5.73 -19.64 6.42
N GLY A 180 -6.55 -20.22 5.53
CA GLY A 180 -7.50 -21.28 5.86
C GLY A 180 -8.92 -20.75 5.82
#